data_AF-A0A955NHY3-F1
#
_entry.id   AF-A0A955NHY3-F1
#
_cell.length_a   1.000
_cell.length_b   1.000
_cell.length_c   1.000
_cell.angle_alpha   90.00
_cell.angle_beta   90.00
_cell.angle_gamma   90.00
#
_symmetry.space_group_name_H-M   'P 1'
#
loop_
_entity.id
_entity.type
_entity.pdbx_description
1 polymer ?
#
loop_
_entity_poly.entity_id
_entity_poly.type
_entity_poly.pdbx_seq_one_letter_code
_entity_poly.pdbx_strand_id
1 'polypeptide(L)'
;MKVITVINAKGGCGKSTIAMNLASALAGSRSRTLLLDLDPQAQVTEWLGLGDGLSIEGSIVAAYLGQSRLDEIIQSTHIPRLSF
;
A
#
# COMPACT_ATOMS: atom_id res chain seq x y z
N MET A 1 -9.25 -6.34 13.49
CA MET A 1 -8.64 -5.49 12.45
C MET A 1 -9.76 -4.98 11.55
N LYS A 2 -9.78 -3.69 11.21
CA LYS A 2 -10.76 -3.13 10.26
C LYS A 2 -10.10 -3.06 8.87
N VAL A 3 -10.81 -3.47 7.82
CA VAL A 3 -10.34 -3.44 6.44
C VAL A 3 -11.18 -2.43 5.67
N ILE A 4 -10.52 -1.53 4.96
CA ILE A 4 -11.15 -0.51 4.11
C ILE A 4 -10.58 -0.67 2.71
N THR A 5 -11.46 -0.82 1.73
CA THR A 5 -11.08 -0.96 0.31
C THR A 5 -11.58 0.24 -0.48
N VAL A 6 -10.69 0.89 -1.23
CA VAL A 6 -11.04 2.00 -2.14
C VAL A 6 -11.11 1.44 -3.55
N ILE A 7 -12.33 1.25 -4.08
CA ILE A 7 -12.57 0.62 -5.38
C ILE A 7 -13.47 1.49 -6.27
N ASN A 8 -13.11 1.59 -7.54
CA ASN A 8 -13.91 2.21 -8.59
C ASN A 8 -13.39 1.74 -9.97
N ALA A 9 -14.31 1.32 -10.85
CA ALA A 9 -13.98 0.83 -12.18
C ALA A 9 -13.38 1.90 -13.11
N LYS A 10 -13.61 3.19 -12.82
CA LYS A 10 -13.06 4.28 -13.63
C LYS A 10 -11.59 4.53 -13.30
N GLY A 11 -10.74 4.56 -14.33
CA GLY A 11 -9.35 5.06 -14.22
C GLY A 11 -9.32 6.56 -13.97
N GLY A 12 -8.32 7.05 -13.21
CA GLY A 12 -8.14 8.48 -12.94
C GLY A 12 -9.15 9.13 -12.00
N CYS A 13 -9.97 8.36 -11.28
CA CYS A 13 -10.98 8.90 -10.35
C CYS A 13 -10.45 9.14 -8.92
N GLY A 14 -9.13 9.14 -8.71
CA GLY A 14 -8.50 9.44 -7.42
C GLY A 14 -8.43 8.31 -6.39
N LYS A 15 -8.55 7.03 -6.78
CA LYS A 15 -8.48 5.88 -5.84
C LYS A 15 -7.22 5.88 -4.98
N SER A 16 -6.05 5.90 -5.63
CA SER A 16 -4.75 5.89 -4.96
C SER A 16 -4.58 7.13 -4.09
N THR A 17 -5.04 8.30 -4.56
CA THR A 17 -5.05 9.54 -3.78
C THR A 17 -5.86 9.41 -2.50
N ILE A 18 -7.08 8.89 -2.58
CA ILE A 18 -7.95 8.68 -1.43
C ILE A 18 -7.34 7.65 -0.48
N ALA A 19 -6.85 6.52 -1.00
CA ALA A 19 -6.26 5.45 -0.19
C ALA A 19 -5.05 5.96 0.62
N MET A 20 -4.11 6.65 -0.04
CA MET A 20 -2.91 7.19 0.60
C MET A 20 -3.24 8.26 1.65
N ASN A 21 -4.14 9.20 1.34
CA ASN A 21 -4.52 10.25 2.27
C ASN A 21 -5.33 9.70 3.46
N LEU A 22 -6.24 8.76 3.24
CA LEU A 22 -6.97 8.11 4.32
C LEU A 22 -6.03 7.32 5.23
N ALA A 23 -5.10 6.54 4.67
CA ALA A 23 -4.15 5.78 5.46
C ALA A 23 -3.24 6.69 6.30
N SER A 24 -2.77 7.79 5.71
CA SER A 24 -1.95 8.81 6.39
C SER A 24 -2.73 9.50 7.52
N ALA A 25 -4.00 9.86 7.29
CA ALA A 25 -4.86 10.46 8.31
C ALA A 25 -5.14 9.48 9.48
N LEU A 26 -5.39 8.21 9.18
CA LEU A 26 -5.56 7.16 10.20
C LEU A 26 -4.28 6.96 11.01
N ALA A 27 -3.11 6.91 10.35
CA ALA A 27 -1.82 6.82 11.03
C ALA A 27 -1.56 8.03 11.95
N GLY A 28 -1.86 9.24 11.46
CA GLY A 28 -1.76 10.50 12.20
C GLY A 28 -2.69 10.56 13.42
N SER A 29 -3.86 9.92 13.37
CA SER A 29 -4.78 9.75 14.51
C SER A 29 -4.37 8.64 15.49
N ARG A 30 -3.09 8.22 15.44
CA ARG A 30 -2.45 7.20 16.29
C ARG A 30 -2.90 5.75 16.03
N SER A 31 -3.66 5.50 14.97
CA SER A 31 -3.97 4.13 14.54
C SER A 31 -2.74 3.49 13.89
N ARG A 32 -2.51 2.19 14.15
CA ARG A 32 -1.56 1.42 13.33
C ARG A 32 -2.23 1.10 12.01
N THR A 33 -1.66 1.57 10.91
CA THR A 33 -2.25 1.47 9.57
C THR A 33 -1.30 0.72 8.65
N LEU A 34 -1.84 -0.24 7.90
CA LEU A 34 -1.16 -0.91 6.79
C LEU A 34 -1.87 -0.49 5.50
N LEU A 35 -1.14 0.07 4.54
CA LEU A 35 -1.65 0.47 3.24
C LEU A 35 -1.18 -0.53 2.18
N LEU A 36 -2.12 -1.23 1.54
CA LEU A 36 -1.80 -2.17 0.47
C LEU A 36 -2.05 -1.52 -0.90
N ASP A 37 -1.04 -1.47 -1.76
CA ASP A 37 -1.21 -1.10 -3.18
C ASP A 37 -1.44 -2.37 -4.02
N LEU A 38 -2.65 -2.49 -4.55
CA LEU A 38 -3.08 -3.61 -5.39
C LEU A 38 -3.26 -3.19 -6.86
N ASP A 39 -2.90 -1.94 -7.20
CA ASP A 39 -2.97 -1.46 -8.57
C ASP A 39 -1.65 -1.82 -9.28
N PRO A 40 -1.66 -2.55 -10.41
CA PRO A 40 -0.46 -2.85 -11.18
C PRO A 40 0.33 -1.61 -11.62
N GLN A 41 -0.28 -0.42 -11.61
CA GLN A 41 0.42 0.85 -11.87
C GLN A 41 1.29 1.32 -10.70
N ALA A 42 1.13 0.77 -9.50
CA ALA A 42 1.98 1.02 -8.33
C ALA A 42 2.16 2.51 -7.95
N GLN A 43 1.15 3.34 -8.21
CA GLN A 43 1.22 4.80 -7.97
C GLN A 43 1.51 5.14 -6.51
N VAL A 44 0.99 4.36 -5.55
CA VAL A 44 1.24 4.64 -4.13
C VAL A 44 2.65 4.24 -3.75
N THR A 45 3.11 3.08 -4.25
CA THR A 45 4.49 2.62 -4.10
C THR A 45 5.49 3.68 -4.56
N GLU A 46 5.24 4.29 -5.73
CA GLU A 46 6.07 5.36 -6.29
C GLU A 46 6.07 6.61 -5.39
N TRP A 47 4.89 7.07 -4.94
CA TRP A 47 4.79 8.24 -4.05
C TRP A 47 5.50 8.05 -2.71
N LEU A 48 5.54 6.83 -2.20
CA LEU A 48 6.24 6.48 -0.97
C LEU A 48 7.76 6.31 -1.18
N GLY A 49 8.23 6.25 -2.42
CA GLY A 49 9.62 5.96 -2.75
C GLY A 49 10.05 4.55 -2.34
N LEU A 50 9.11 3.61 -2.28
CA LEU A 50 9.33 2.22 -1.84
C LEU A 50 9.42 1.23 -3.02
N GLY A 51 9.40 1.73 -4.24
CA GLY A 51 9.53 0.91 -5.45
C GLY A 51 11.00 0.67 -5.80
N ASP A 52 11.35 -0.59 -6.06
CA ASP A 52 12.59 -0.95 -6.78
C ASP A 52 12.41 -0.96 -8.31
N GLY A 53 11.20 -0.60 -8.75
CA GLY A 53 10.92 -0.24 -10.13
C GLY A 53 10.65 -1.39 -11.08
N LEU A 54 10.47 -2.65 -10.64
CA LEU A 54 9.86 -3.77 -11.42
C LEU A 54 9.99 -5.17 -10.76
N SER A 55 10.56 -5.31 -9.55
CA SER A 55 10.77 -6.66 -9.01
C SER A 55 9.49 -7.25 -8.41
N ILE A 56 9.24 -8.53 -8.69
CA ILE A 56 8.12 -9.28 -8.09
C ILE A 56 8.42 -9.52 -6.61
N GLU A 57 9.70 -9.69 -6.28
CA GLU A 57 10.22 -9.92 -4.93
C GLU A 57 9.93 -8.69 -4.05
N GLY A 58 9.27 -8.89 -2.90
CA GLY A 58 8.87 -7.76 -2.04
C GLY A 58 7.57 -7.05 -2.46
N SER A 59 6.89 -7.49 -3.53
CA SER A 59 5.56 -7.01 -3.90
C SER A 59 4.44 -7.88 -3.33
N ILE A 60 3.21 -7.33 -3.27
CA ILE A 60 2.02 -8.08 -2.88
C ILE A 60 1.75 -9.29 -3.79
N VAL A 61 2.25 -9.27 -5.03
CA VAL A 61 2.12 -10.35 -5.99
C VAL A 61 2.90 -11.58 -5.52
N ALA A 62 4.11 -11.42 -5.00
CA ALA A 62 4.89 -12.55 -4.45
C ALA A 62 4.17 -13.23 -3.28
N ALA A 63 3.54 -12.45 -2.39
CA ALA A 63 2.73 -12.99 -1.31
C ALA A 63 1.48 -13.73 -1.83
N TYR A 64 0.82 -13.18 -2.84
CA TYR A 64 -0.36 -13.81 -3.45
C TYR A 64 -0.02 -15.14 -4.13
N LEU A 65 1.14 -15.23 -4.78
CA LEU A 65 1.64 -16.45 -5.42
C LEU A 65 2.25 -17.47 -4.45
N GLY A 66 2.32 -17.15 -3.15
CA GLY A 66 2.93 -18.02 -2.13
C GLY A 66 4.46 -18.10 -2.21
N GLN A 67 5.10 -17.13 -2.87
CA GLN A 67 6.56 -17.04 -3.02
C GLN A 67 7.23 -16.31 -1.85
N SER A 68 6.47 -15.52 -1.09
CA SER A 68 6.93 -14.84 0.13
C SER A 68 5.79 -14.79 1.14
N ARG A 69 6.11 -14.64 2.44
CA ARG A 69 5.07 -14.37 3.43
C ARG A 69 4.70 -12.89 3.42
N LEU A 70 3.45 -12.58 3.78
CA LEU A 70 2.98 -11.19 3.81
C LEU A 70 3.79 -10.33 4.80
N ASP A 71 4.21 -10.89 5.93
CA ASP A 71 5.00 -10.18 6.95
C ASP A 71 6.45 -9.89 6.52
N GLU A 72 6.98 -10.61 5.53
CA GLU A 72 8.33 -10.40 4.98
C GLU A 72 8.38 -9.24 4.00
N ILE A 73 7.25 -8.91 3.37
CA ILE A 73 7.17 -7.87 2.33
C ILE A 73 6.65 -6.52 2.86
N ILE A 74 6.16 -6.46 4.11
CA ILE A 74 5.69 -5.22 4.72
C ILE A 74 6.88 -4.30 5.02
N GLN A 75 6.79 -3.06 4.54
CA GLN A 75 7.82 -2.05 4.69
C GLN A 75 7.33 -0.92 5.62
N SER A 76 8.27 -0.32 6.35
CA SER A 76 7.99 0.91 7.10
C SER A 76 8.05 2.11 6.16
N THR A 77 7.10 3.03 6.28
CA THR A 77 7.13 4.30 5.54
C THR A 77 7.82 5.39 6.37
N HIS A 78 8.10 6.52 5.73
CA HIS A 78 8.54 7.74 6.43
C HIS A 78 7.43 8.38 7.30
N ILE A 79 6.17 7.91 7.18
CA ILE A 79 5.03 8.37 7.96
C ILE A 79 4.90 7.49 9.22
N PRO A 80 4.97 8.07 10.44
CA PRO A 80 4.87 7.29 11.66
C PRO A 80 3.56 6.49 11.73
N ARG A 81 3.65 5.22 12.15
CA ARG A 81 2.52 4.27 12.28
C ARG A 81 1.85 3.85 10.97
N LEU A 82 2.40 4.26 9.83
CA LEU A 82 2.00 3.77 8.51
C LEU A 82 3.05 2.78 8.00
N SER A 83 2.62 1.55 7.81
CA SER A 83 3.34 0.53 7.05
C SER A 83 2.70 0.37 5.68
N PHE A 84 3.46 -0.15 4.74
CA PHE A 84 3.05 -0.41 3.37
C PHE A 84 3.27 -1.89 3.04
#